data_AF-A0A0P0L667-F1
#
_entry.id   AF-A0A0P0L667-F1
#
_cell.length_a   1.000
_cell.length_b   1.000
_cell.length_c   1.000
_cell.angle_alpha   90.00
_cell.angle_beta   90.00
_cell.angle_gamma   90.00
#
_symmetry.space_group_name_H-M   'P 1'
#
loop_
_entity.id
_entity.type
_entity.pdbx_description
1 polymer ?
#
loop_
_entity_poly.entity_id
_entity_poly.type
_entity_poly.pdbx_seq_one_letter_code
_entity_poly.pdbx_strand_id
1 'polypeptide(L)'
;MNTLSAILWNPDIEIFSIFGISIRYYSVLFVTGLSLAYWVIYKLYQDQKIPYEKFDSLFVYCLLGIVIGAPGHCLFYEPGYWLSHPVEMLLPVKITDSGIKWTGYQGLASHGGTIGLMLALWIYSRRVKLKFLTVLDNKPSPPRWQVLSV
;
A
#
# COMPACT_ATOMS: atom_id res chain seq x y z
N MET A 1 41.48 -15.22 17.12
CA MET A 1 40.87 -13.99 16.58
C MET A 1 39.48 -13.87 17.19
N ASN A 2 39.29 -12.86 18.05
CA ASN A 2 38.10 -12.73 18.89
C ASN A 2 36.87 -12.38 18.02
N THR A 3 35.91 -13.29 17.94
CA THR A 3 34.62 -13.13 17.25
C THR A 3 33.62 -12.24 18.02
N LEU A 4 34.04 -11.64 19.13
CA LEU A 4 33.19 -10.85 20.04
C LEU A 4 33.12 -9.35 19.71
N SER A 5 33.80 -8.87 18.67
CA SER A 5 33.83 -7.44 18.32
C SER A 5 32.82 -7.04 17.23
N ALA A 6 32.03 -7.97 16.71
CA ALA A 6 31.03 -7.68 15.67
C ALA A 6 29.75 -8.50 15.89
N ILE A 7 28.61 -7.81 15.82
CA ILE A 7 27.30 -8.46 15.74
C ILE A 7 27.11 -8.86 14.27
N LEU A 8 27.02 -10.17 14.01
CA LEU A 8 26.80 -10.70 12.66
C LEU A 8 25.30 -10.55 12.32
N TRP A 9 24.96 -9.42 11.72
CA TRP A 9 23.58 -9.04 11.38
C TRP A 9 23.21 -9.54 9.97
N ASN A 10 22.84 -10.82 9.88
CA ASN A 10 22.35 -11.44 8.64
C ASN A 10 21.13 -12.33 8.91
N PRO A 11 19.99 -11.76 9.31
CA PRO A 11 18.76 -12.54 9.47
C PRO A 11 18.24 -13.02 8.11
N ASP A 12 17.64 -14.21 8.09
CA ASP A 12 16.97 -14.73 6.90
C ASP A 12 15.85 -13.78 6.44
N ILE A 13 15.77 -13.57 5.14
CA ILE A 13 14.78 -12.67 4.51
C ILE A 13 13.38 -13.32 4.50
N GLU A 14 13.34 -14.63 4.60
CA GLU A 14 12.17 -15.48 4.47
C GLU A 14 11.76 -15.99 5.86
N ILE A 15 10.47 -15.91 6.18
CA ILE A 15 9.91 -16.44 7.43
C ILE A 15 9.75 -17.96 7.30
N PHE A 16 9.07 -18.37 6.23
CA PHE A 16 8.89 -19.76 5.87
C PHE A 16 8.52 -19.86 4.39
N SER A 17 8.80 -21.01 3.79
CA SER A 17 8.36 -21.36 2.45
C SER A 17 7.30 -22.45 2.52
N ILE A 18 6.17 -22.24 1.84
CA ILE A 18 5.07 -23.21 1.73
C ILE A 18 4.84 -23.46 0.24
N PHE A 19 4.93 -24.72 -0.19
CA PHE A 19 4.70 -25.14 -1.59
C PHE A 19 5.47 -24.32 -2.65
N GLY A 20 6.72 -23.92 -2.34
CA GLY A 20 7.55 -23.12 -3.24
C GLY A 20 7.23 -21.61 -3.25
N ILE A 21 6.27 -21.16 -2.43
CA ILE A 21 6.00 -19.75 -2.18
C ILE A 21 6.75 -19.36 -0.91
N SER A 22 7.71 -18.45 -1.06
CA SER A 22 8.41 -17.88 0.08
C SER A 22 7.70 -16.66 0.64
N ILE A 23 7.36 -16.70 1.94
CA ILE A 23 6.77 -15.58 2.66
C ILE A 23 7.90 -14.79 3.33
N ARG A 24 8.02 -13.51 2.96
CA ARG A 24 9.04 -12.60 3.48
C ARG A 24 8.50 -11.79 4.67
N TYR A 25 9.39 -11.42 5.60
CA TYR A 25 9.04 -10.55 6.72
C TYR A 25 8.39 -9.24 6.29
N TYR A 26 8.92 -8.63 5.23
CA TYR A 26 8.39 -7.40 4.65
C TYR A 26 6.92 -7.52 4.24
N SER A 27 6.54 -8.63 3.59
CA SER A 27 5.16 -8.84 3.11
C SER A 27 4.18 -8.94 4.29
N VAL A 28 4.56 -9.64 5.36
CA VAL A 28 3.74 -9.77 6.56
C VAL A 28 3.56 -8.41 7.23
N LEU A 29 4.65 -7.68 7.47
CA LEU A 29 4.59 -6.35 8.07
C LEU A 29 3.75 -5.37 7.25
N PHE A 30 3.83 -5.45 5.92
CA PHE A 30 3.03 -4.62 5.02
C PHE A 30 1.52 -4.92 5.14
N VAL A 31 1.13 -6.20 5.11
CA VAL A 31 -0.27 -6.61 5.28
C VAL A 31 -0.79 -6.23 6.67
N THR A 32 0.02 -6.41 7.71
CA THR A 32 -0.31 -5.99 9.08
C THR A 32 -0.52 -4.48 9.15
N GLY A 33 0.36 -3.68 8.53
CA GLY A 33 0.22 -2.23 8.46
C GLY A 33 -1.07 -1.78 7.76
N LEU A 34 -1.40 -2.39 6.62
CA LEU A 34 -2.66 -2.13 5.92
C LEU A 34 -3.89 -2.51 6.76
N SER A 35 -3.82 -3.64 7.46
CA SER A 35 -4.90 -4.12 8.33
C SER A 35 -5.13 -3.17 9.51
N LEU A 36 -4.06 -2.68 10.12
CA LEU A 36 -4.13 -1.67 11.19
C LEU A 36 -4.68 -0.34 10.67
N ALA A 37 -4.24 0.11 9.49
CA ALA A 37 -4.77 1.33 8.88
C ALA A 37 -6.28 1.22 8.58
N TYR A 38 -6.73 0.08 8.05
CA TYR A 38 -8.16 -0.20 7.87
C TYR A 38 -8.90 -0.08 9.20
N TRP A 39 -8.40 -0.73 10.25
CA TRP A 39 -9.05 -0.74 11.56
C TRP A 39 -9.16 0.66 12.18
N VAL A 40 -8.08 1.46 12.12
CA VAL A 40 -8.06 2.83 12.66
C VAL A 40 -9.03 3.73 11.90
N ILE A 41 -9.01 3.72 10.56
CA ILE A 41 -9.90 4.56 9.75
C ILE A 41 -11.36 4.10 9.90
N TYR A 42 -11.60 2.79 9.95
CA TYR A 42 -12.93 2.24 10.19
C TYR A 42 -13.51 2.74 11.51
N LYS A 43 -12.73 2.67 12.60
CA LYS A 43 -13.14 3.18 13.91
C LYS A 43 -13.43 4.69 13.86
N LEU A 44 -12.58 5.46 13.20
CA LEU A 44 -12.78 6.91 13.02
C LEU A 44 -14.07 7.23 12.26
N TYR A 45 -14.41 6.47 11.21
CA TYR A 45 -15.65 6.66 10.45
C TYR A 45 -16.89 6.27 11.27
N GLN A 46 -16.80 5.23 12.10
CA GLN A 46 -17.87 4.89 13.05
C GLN A 46 -18.09 6.00 14.08
N ASP A 47 -17.01 6.55 14.66
CA ASP A 47 -17.09 7.64 15.65
C ASP A 47 -17.72 8.90 15.04
N GLN A 48 -17.45 9.17 13.75
CA GLN A 48 -18.03 10.30 13.02
C GLN A 48 -19.45 10.03 12.47
N LYS A 49 -20.00 8.83 12.67
CA LYS A 49 -21.30 8.38 12.13
C LYS A 49 -21.40 8.53 10.61
N ILE A 50 -20.28 8.37 9.90
CA ILE A 50 -20.24 8.40 8.44
C ILE A 50 -20.72 7.04 7.91
N PRO A 51 -21.53 6.99 6.83
CA PRO A 51 -21.97 5.73 6.25
C PRO A 51 -20.81 4.83 5.83
N TYR A 52 -20.95 3.53 6.08
CA TYR A 52 -19.92 2.53 5.75
C TYR A 52 -19.59 2.53 4.25
N GLU A 53 -20.54 2.81 3.35
CA GLU A 53 -20.27 2.80 1.91
C GLU A 53 -19.23 3.85 1.50
N LYS A 54 -19.13 4.97 2.24
CA LYS A 54 -18.13 6.00 1.99
C LYS A 54 -16.73 5.55 2.42
N PHE A 55 -16.66 4.85 3.55
CA PHE A 55 -15.41 4.25 4.02
C PHE A 55 -14.93 3.16 3.05
N ASP A 56 -15.82 2.23 2.69
CA ASP A 56 -15.49 1.12 1.80
C ASP A 56 -15.04 1.63 0.42
N SER A 57 -15.77 2.60 -0.14
CA SER A 57 -15.35 3.27 -1.37
C SER A 57 -13.97 3.91 -1.22
N LEU A 58 -13.72 4.68 -0.16
CA LEU A 58 -12.40 5.31 0.05
C LEU A 58 -11.29 4.26 0.13
N PHE A 59 -11.51 3.19 0.91
CA PHE A 59 -10.52 2.14 1.11
C PHE A 59 -10.18 1.43 -0.20
N VAL A 60 -11.18 1.11 -1.02
CA VAL A 60 -10.96 0.50 -2.35
C VAL A 60 -10.17 1.42 -3.26
N TYR A 61 -10.46 2.72 -3.29
CA TYR A 61 -9.68 3.68 -4.08
C TYR A 61 -8.23 3.72 -3.60
N CYS A 62 -7.99 3.78 -2.29
CA CYS A 62 -6.65 3.77 -1.70
C CYS A 62 -5.88 2.48 -2.05
N LEU A 63 -6.52 1.32 -1.92
CA LEU A 63 -5.92 0.03 -2.23
C LEU A 63 -5.55 -0.07 -3.71
N LEU A 64 -6.46 0.31 -4.60
CA LEU A 64 -6.19 0.39 -6.05
C LEU A 64 -5.07 1.38 -6.36
N GLY A 65 -5.06 2.55 -5.72
CA GLY A 65 -4.00 3.55 -5.88
C GLY A 65 -2.63 3.01 -5.48
N ILE A 66 -2.54 2.29 -4.36
CA ILE A 66 -1.29 1.69 -3.90
C ILE A 66 -0.81 0.60 -4.88
N VAL A 67 -1.71 -0.27 -5.36
CA VAL A 67 -1.37 -1.36 -6.29
C VAL A 67 -0.96 -0.82 -7.66
N ILE A 68 -1.70 0.16 -8.21
CA ILE A 68 -1.41 0.78 -9.52
C ILE A 68 -0.18 1.71 -9.41
N GLY A 69 0.04 2.30 -8.23
CA GLY A 69 1.20 3.15 -7.96
C GLY A 69 2.48 2.36 -7.70
N ALA A 70 2.40 1.12 -7.22
CA ALA A 70 3.56 0.26 -6.98
C ALA A 70 4.54 0.16 -8.17
N PRO A 71 4.08 0.12 -9.43
CA PRO A 71 4.88 0.34 -10.62
C PRO A 71 5.89 1.51 -10.60
N GLY A 72 5.57 2.61 -9.90
CA GLY A 72 6.33 3.86 -10.00
C GLY A 72 7.82 3.69 -9.72
N HIS A 73 8.21 2.92 -8.70
CA HIS A 73 9.64 2.72 -8.39
C HIS A 73 10.37 1.94 -9.47
N CYS A 74 9.75 0.92 -10.08
CA CYS A 74 10.44 0.14 -11.11
C CYS A 74 10.70 1.00 -12.37
N LEU A 75 9.80 1.93 -12.69
CA LEU A 75 10.01 2.91 -13.77
C LEU A 75 11.10 3.95 -13.45
N PHE A 76 11.29 4.32 -12.19
CA PHE A 76 12.35 5.26 -11.80
C PHE A 76 13.74 4.64 -11.75
N TYR A 77 13.85 3.36 -11.38
CA TYR A 77 15.15 2.69 -11.20
C TYR A 77 15.63 1.94 -12.45
N GLU A 78 14.75 1.20 -13.15
CA GLU A 78 15.15 0.40 -14.32
C GLU A 78 14.11 0.44 -15.46
N PRO A 79 13.79 1.61 -16.02
CA PRO A 79 12.70 1.77 -16.98
C PRO A 79 12.79 0.83 -18.20
N GLY A 80 13.99 0.56 -18.71
CA GLY A 80 14.19 -0.29 -19.89
C GLY A 80 13.75 -1.74 -19.71
N TYR A 81 13.97 -2.32 -18.53
CA TYR A 81 13.59 -3.70 -18.22
C TYR A 81 12.08 -3.83 -17.94
N TRP A 82 11.51 -2.86 -17.21
CA TRP A 82 10.11 -2.92 -16.79
C TRP A 82 9.11 -2.49 -17.87
N LEU A 83 9.50 -1.62 -18.81
CA LEU A 83 8.66 -1.28 -19.97
C LEU A 83 8.52 -2.44 -20.96
N SER A 84 9.49 -3.35 -21.01
CA SER A 84 9.42 -4.57 -21.84
C SER A 84 8.64 -5.70 -21.16
N HIS A 85 8.52 -5.68 -19.83
CA HIS A 85 7.83 -6.73 -19.04
C HIS A 85 6.82 -6.13 -18.03
N PRO A 86 5.80 -5.37 -18.49
CA PRO A 86 4.88 -4.65 -17.62
C PRO A 86 4.00 -5.57 -16.75
N VAL A 87 3.81 -6.83 -17.19
CA VAL A 87 2.96 -7.81 -16.48
C VAL A 87 3.68 -8.38 -15.24
N GLU A 88 5.01 -8.52 -15.29
CA GLU A 88 5.85 -8.98 -14.16
C GLU A 88 5.92 -7.96 -13.02
N MET A 89 5.49 -6.72 -13.29
CA MET A 89 5.45 -5.63 -12.32
C MET A 89 4.28 -5.77 -11.33
N LEU A 90 3.20 -6.42 -11.76
CA LEU A 90 1.99 -6.64 -10.96
C LEU A 90 1.88 -8.09 -10.49
N LEU A 91 2.51 -9.04 -11.19
CA LEU A 91 2.49 -10.44 -10.82
C LEU A 91 3.67 -10.80 -9.90
N PRO A 92 3.47 -11.62 -8.86
CA PRO A 92 4.54 -12.13 -7.98
C PRO A 92 5.39 -13.23 -8.66
N VAL A 93 5.61 -13.10 -9.96
CA VAL A 93 6.12 -14.13 -10.85
C VAL A 93 7.11 -13.49 -11.81
N LYS A 94 8.34 -14.00 -11.79
CA LYS A 94 9.37 -13.61 -12.75
C LYS A 94 9.41 -14.62 -13.88
N ILE A 95 9.31 -14.13 -15.11
CA ILE A 95 9.44 -14.98 -16.30
C ILE A 95 10.92 -15.02 -16.64
N THR A 96 11.54 -16.18 -16.48
CA THR A 96 12.95 -16.40 -16.84
C THR A 96 13.01 -17.39 -18.00
N ASP A 97 14.10 -17.37 -18.77
CA ASP A 97 14.33 -18.29 -19.90
C ASP A 97 14.22 -19.79 -19.53
N SER A 98 14.37 -20.11 -18.25
CA SER A 98 14.24 -21.46 -17.66
C SER A 98 12.85 -21.78 -17.08
N GLY A 99 11.85 -20.90 -17.24
CA GLY A 99 10.48 -21.08 -16.78
C GLY A 99 9.96 -20.01 -15.82
N ILE A 100 8.74 -20.23 -15.30
CA ILE A 100 8.02 -19.34 -14.39
C ILE A 100 8.56 -19.54 -12.97
N LYS A 101 9.24 -18.53 -12.41
CA LYS A 101 9.74 -18.57 -11.03
C LYS A 101 8.87 -17.68 -10.13
N TRP A 102 8.26 -18.29 -9.12
CA TRP A 102 7.57 -17.55 -8.07
C TRP A 102 8.61 -16.88 -7.16
N THR A 103 8.78 -15.58 -7.35
CA THR A 103 9.68 -14.76 -6.53
C THR A 103 8.96 -14.11 -5.36
N GLY A 104 7.62 -14.15 -5.37
CA GLY A 104 6.77 -13.39 -4.45
C GLY A 104 6.73 -11.90 -4.84
N TYR A 105 5.92 -11.10 -4.14
CA TYR A 105 5.98 -9.64 -4.25
C TYR A 105 7.28 -9.12 -3.64
N GLN A 106 8.28 -8.90 -4.49
CA GLN A 106 9.58 -8.35 -4.09
C GLN A 106 9.53 -6.82 -4.09
N GLY A 107 9.03 -6.26 -2.99
CA GLY A 107 9.08 -4.83 -2.75
C GLY A 107 7.98 -4.05 -3.46
N LEU A 108 6.90 -3.74 -2.73
CA LEU A 108 5.99 -2.70 -3.16
C LEU A 108 6.75 -1.37 -3.04
N ALA A 109 6.85 -0.66 -4.15
CA ALA A 109 7.43 0.67 -4.20
C ALA A 109 6.82 1.60 -3.15
N SER A 110 7.59 1.97 -2.12
CA SER A 110 7.09 2.91 -1.12
C SER A 110 6.71 4.26 -1.77
N HIS A 111 7.58 4.82 -2.61
CA HIS A 111 7.32 6.10 -3.29
C HIS A 111 6.19 6.01 -4.33
N GLY A 112 6.19 4.94 -5.14
CA GLY A 112 5.14 4.71 -6.13
C GLY A 112 3.77 4.52 -5.48
N GLY A 113 3.72 3.73 -4.41
CA GLY A 113 2.51 3.52 -3.61
C GLY A 113 2.00 4.81 -2.95
N THR A 114 2.89 5.66 -2.42
CA THR A 114 2.49 6.97 -1.86
C THR A 114 1.92 7.90 -2.93
N ILE A 115 2.56 7.98 -4.10
CA ILE A 115 2.06 8.82 -5.21
C ILE A 115 0.69 8.29 -5.69
N GLY A 116 0.56 6.97 -5.88
CA GLY A 116 -0.69 6.34 -6.26
C GLY A 116 -1.80 6.54 -5.23
N LEU A 117 -1.50 6.47 -3.94
CA LEU A 117 -2.42 6.77 -2.84
C LEU A 117 -2.86 8.24 -2.87
N MET A 118 -1.92 9.19 -3.04
CA MET A 118 -2.25 10.62 -3.15
C MET A 118 -3.19 10.89 -4.34
N LEU A 119 -2.92 10.25 -5.48
CA LEU A 119 -3.74 10.37 -6.68
C LEU A 119 -5.15 9.78 -6.46
N ALA A 120 -5.24 8.61 -5.82
CA ALA A 120 -6.51 7.98 -5.48
C ALA A 120 -7.35 8.86 -4.54
N LEU A 121 -6.74 9.44 -3.50
CA LEU A 121 -7.40 10.39 -2.61
C LEU A 121 -7.88 11.65 -3.34
N TRP A 122 -7.09 12.15 -4.29
CA TRP A 122 -7.45 13.29 -5.11
C TRP A 122 -8.66 12.99 -6.01
N ILE A 123 -8.67 11.83 -6.68
CA ILE A 123 -9.80 11.38 -7.50
C ILE A 123 -11.05 11.18 -6.62
N TYR A 124 -10.91 10.52 -5.48
CA TYR A 124 -12.02 10.31 -4.55
C TYR A 124 -12.61 11.63 -4.03
N SER A 125 -11.76 12.58 -3.64
CA SER A 125 -12.14 13.93 -3.22
C SER A 125 -12.98 14.64 -4.28
N ARG A 126 -12.61 14.53 -5.57
CA ARG A 126 -13.38 15.07 -6.70
C ARG A 126 -14.74 14.39 -6.87
N ARG A 127 -14.80 13.06 -6.69
CA ARG A 127 -16.03 12.27 -6.82
C ARG A 127 -17.05 12.59 -5.71
N VAL A 128 -16.58 12.78 -4.48
CA VAL A 128 -17.43 13.07 -3.31
C VAL A 128 -17.64 14.58 -3.10
N LYS A 129 -17.03 15.44 -3.93
CA LYS A 129 -17.09 16.91 -3.85
C LYS A 129 -16.65 17.45 -2.47
N LEU A 130 -15.71 16.77 -1.83
CA LEU A 130 -15.08 17.20 -0.58
C LEU A 130 -13.72 17.81 -0.88
N LYS A 131 -13.24 18.71 -0.01
CA LYS A 131 -11.88 19.26 -0.13
C LYS A 131 -10.87 18.13 0.09
N PHE A 132 -9.82 18.08 -0.73
CA PHE A 132 -8.77 17.07 -0.65
C PHE A 132 -8.17 16.95 0.76
N LEU A 133 -7.84 18.10 1.36
CA LEU A 133 -7.31 18.15 2.73
C LEU A 133 -8.28 17.58 3.77
N THR A 134 -9.59 17.72 3.57
CA THR A 134 -10.59 17.13 4.49
C THR A 134 -10.59 15.61 4.41
N VAL A 135 -10.41 15.04 3.22
CA VAL A 135 -10.31 13.58 3.05
C VAL A 135 -8.96 13.06 3.57
N LEU A 136 -7.88 13.79 3.32
CA LEU A 136 -6.52 13.42 3.71
C LEU A 136 -6.29 13.50 5.21
N ASP A 137 -6.67 14.61 5.83
CA ASP A 137 -6.47 14.89 7.26
C ASP A 137 -7.55 14.21 8.11
N ASN A 138 -8.68 13.84 7.48
CA ASN A 138 -9.92 13.33 8.09
C ASN A 138 -10.10 13.76 9.54
N LYS A 139 -9.95 15.07 9.79
CA LYS A 139 -10.18 15.61 11.12
C LYS A 139 -11.63 15.33 11.49
N PRO A 140 -11.92 14.98 12.76
CA PRO A 140 -13.29 14.98 13.25
C PRO A 140 -13.81 16.42 13.14
N SER A 141 -14.43 16.74 12.00
CA SER A 141 -15.15 17.99 11.83
C SER A 141 -16.52 17.81 12.47
N PRO A 142 -16.99 18.76 13.28
CA PRO A 142 -18.35 18.70 13.77
C PRO A 142 -19.31 18.54 12.58
N PRO A 143 -20.37 17.74 12.71
CA PRO A 143 -21.31 17.53 11.63
C PRO A 143 -21.76 18.86 11.03
N ARG A 144 -21.89 18.92 9.70
CA ARG A 144 -22.12 20.16 8.93
C ARG A 144 -23.34 20.97 9.39
N TRP A 145 -24.29 20.34 10.09
CA TRP A 145 -25.43 21.00 10.71
C TRP A 145 -25.11 21.81 11.97
N GLN A 146 -23.95 21.61 12.63
CA GLN A 146 -23.49 22.45 13.75
C GLN A 146 -22.79 23.74 13.28
N VAL A 147 -22.40 23.85 12.02
CA VAL A 147 -21.70 25.04 11.48
C VAL A 147 -22.67 26.05 10.87
N LEU A 148 -23.95 25.69 10.76
CA LEU A 148 -25.03 26.55 10.24
C LEU A 148 -25.91 27.16 11.36
N SER A 149 -25.49 27.04 12.62
CA SER A 149 -26.25 27.53 13.79
C SER A 149 -25.57 28.69 14.53
N VAL A 150 -24.79 29.53 13.84
CA VAL A 150 -24.28 30.81 14.37
C VAL A 150 -24.57 31.91 13.37
#